data_AF-A0A5J5PL32-F1
#
_entry.id   AF-A0A5J5PL32-F1
#
_cell.length_a   1.000
_cell.length_b   1.000
_cell.length_c   1.000
_cell.angle_alpha   90.00
_cell.angle_beta   90.00
_cell.angle_gamma   90.00
#
_symmetry.space_group_name_H-M   'P 1'
#
loop_
_entity.id
_entity.type
_entity.pdbx_description
1 polymer ?
#
loop_
_entity_poly.entity_id
_entity_poly.type
_entity_poly.pdbx_seq_one_letter_code
_entity_poly.pdbx_strand_id
1 'polypeptide(L)'
;MDPQAFIRLSIGSLGLRIPGPALKSSKAGIHAFSAPCSCEIRLRGFPVQTTPIPLVSSSEVTPDIHSIATSFYLEESDLKALLTPGCFYNHHAYLEITVFMGRKGTHFGVGVKRQQIGTFKLAVGPEWGEGKPVILFNGWIGIGKNKHENGKPGAELHLRVQLDPDPRYVFQFEDVTMLSPQIVQLQGSVKQPIFSCKFSRDRASQVDLLNAYWPGSADNLDIETGRRERKGWKVKIHDLSGLAVAAAFITTPFVPSTGCDWVAKSNPGAWLILRPDVVRPESWLPWGKLEAWRERGFRDAVCCRFHLLSEAQDGAEVLMSEIRISAEKGGEFFIDTDRLMRQAPTPIPSPQSSGDFSALSPISGGFVMSCRVQGEGKNSKPLVQLAMRHVTCIEDAAIFMALAAAVDLSIEACKPFRRKFRRGSRGSRHSL
;
A
#
# COMPACT_ATOMS: atom_id res chain seq x y z
N MET A 1 -3.43 -16.61 -17.97
CA MET A 1 -3.99 -15.54 -17.13
C MET A 1 -4.01 -14.29 -17.98
N ASP A 2 -5.12 -13.57 -18.02
CA ASP A 2 -5.26 -12.38 -18.87
C ASP A 2 -5.24 -11.10 -18.03
N PRO A 3 -4.28 -10.18 -18.24
CA PRO A 3 -4.20 -8.96 -17.45
C PRO A 3 -5.26 -7.95 -17.89
N GLN A 4 -5.70 -7.13 -16.94
CA GLN A 4 -6.51 -5.94 -17.19
C GLN A 4 -5.62 -4.72 -17.44
N ALA A 5 -6.14 -3.77 -18.20
CA ALA A 5 -5.45 -2.52 -18.49
C ALA A 5 -5.49 -1.57 -17.29
N PHE A 6 -4.31 -1.18 -16.82
CA PHE A 6 -4.09 -0.16 -15.80
C PHE A 6 -2.99 0.76 -16.30
N ILE A 7 -3.00 2.01 -15.81
CA ILE A 7 -2.02 3.02 -16.23
C ILE A 7 -1.39 3.65 -15.00
N ARG A 8 -0.07 3.76 -15.03
CA ARG A 8 0.70 4.49 -14.03
C ARG A 8 1.00 5.90 -14.54
N LEU A 9 0.51 6.91 -13.83
CA LEU A 9 0.90 8.30 -14.01
C LEU A 9 2.00 8.64 -13.02
N SER A 10 3.22 8.86 -13.51
CA SER A 10 4.39 9.23 -12.72
C SER A 10 4.71 10.70 -12.88
N ILE A 11 4.90 11.40 -11.75
CA ILE A 11 5.40 12.77 -11.70
C ILE A 11 6.77 12.74 -11.03
N GLY A 12 7.79 13.18 -11.75
CA GLY A 12 9.18 13.09 -11.35
C GLY A 12 9.99 14.35 -11.67
N SER A 13 11.28 14.28 -11.37
CA SER A 13 12.28 15.31 -11.69
C SER A 13 11.86 16.72 -11.23
N LEU A 14 11.25 16.82 -10.05
CA LEU A 14 10.78 18.10 -9.52
C LEU A 14 11.95 19.01 -9.15
N GLY A 15 11.96 20.24 -9.66
CA GLY A 15 12.96 21.24 -9.30
C GLY A 15 12.40 22.65 -9.39
N LEU A 16 12.77 23.54 -8.47
CA LEU A 16 12.25 24.91 -8.43
C LEU A 16 13.37 25.92 -8.63
N ARG A 17 13.23 26.81 -9.60
CA ARG A 17 14.10 27.98 -9.81
C ARG A 17 13.33 29.25 -9.47
N ILE A 18 13.92 30.08 -8.61
CA ILE A 18 13.35 31.36 -8.22
C ILE A 18 14.38 32.45 -8.51
N PRO A 19 14.11 33.36 -9.44
CA PRO A 19 15.04 34.45 -9.75
C PRO A 19 15.24 35.40 -8.56
N GLY A 20 16.48 35.89 -8.44
CA GLY A 20 17.05 36.52 -7.25
C GLY A 20 16.52 37.88 -6.72
N PRO A 21 15.55 38.63 -7.32
CA PRO A 21 15.02 39.81 -6.62
C PRO A 21 13.91 39.48 -5.61
N ALA A 22 13.24 38.33 -5.72
CA ALA A 22 12.13 37.94 -4.83
C ALA A 22 12.59 37.57 -3.41
N LEU A 23 13.89 37.35 -3.19
CA LEU A 23 14.49 37.08 -1.89
C LEU A 23 14.89 38.35 -1.10
N LYS A 24 14.86 39.54 -1.71
CA LYS A 24 15.45 40.77 -1.10
C LYS A 24 14.47 41.69 -0.36
N SER A 25 13.26 41.25 -0.05
CA SER A 25 12.32 42.07 0.76
C SER A 25 12.58 42.02 2.27
N SER A 26 13.52 41.21 2.76
CA SER A 26 13.96 41.27 4.16
C SER A 26 15.32 41.96 4.28
N LYS A 27 15.31 43.24 4.69
CA LYS A 27 16.47 43.91 5.28
C LYS A 27 16.86 43.18 6.58
N ALA A 28 17.72 42.18 6.48
CA ALA A 28 18.59 41.70 7.54
C ALA A 28 19.62 40.77 6.90
N GLY A 29 20.91 41.10 7.07
CA GLY A 29 22.02 40.36 6.50
C GLY A 29 22.15 38.95 7.09
N ILE A 30 22.75 38.08 6.27
CA ILE A 30 23.34 36.78 6.61
C ILE A 30 22.27 35.69 6.89
N HIS A 31 22.28 34.63 6.05
CA HIS A 31 21.35 33.48 5.96
C HIS A 31 20.11 33.64 5.05
N ALA A 32 20.32 33.74 3.73
CA ALA A 32 19.24 33.71 2.71
C ALA A 32 18.90 32.28 2.19
N PHE A 33 18.94 31.26 3.05
CA PHE A 33 18.52 29.89 2.71
C PHE A 33 17.70 29.30 3.86
N SER A 34 16.73 28.44 3.54
CA SER A 34 15.91 27.61 4.46
C SER A 34 14.44 28.02 4.66
N ALA A 35 13.72 28.41 3.59
CA ALA A 35 12.28 28.22 3.57
C ALA A 35 11.99 26.90 2.84
N PRO A 36 11.47 25.84 3.50
CA PRO A 36 11.12 24.61 2.81
C PRO A 36 10.07 24.91 1.73
N CYS A 37 10.37 24.48 0.50
CA CYS A 37 9.44 24.52 -0.62
C CYS A 37 8.76 23.15 -0.74
N SER A 38 7.46 23.16 -0.97
CA SER A 38 6.66 21.94 -1.14
C SER A 38 5.63 22.15 -2.23
N CYS A 39 5.29 21.11 -2.98
CA CYS A 39 4.11 21.15 -3.84
C CYS A 39 3.01 20.25 -3.33
N GLU A 40 1.79 20.63 -3.70
CA GLU A 40 0.60 19.80 -3.65
C GLU A 40 0.25 19.37 -5.07
N ILE A 41 0.16 18.07 -5.28
CA ILE A 41 -0.14 17.42 -6.55
C ILE A 41 -1.56 16.87 -6.47
N ARG A 42 -2.42 17.37 -7.34
CA ARG A 42 -3.86 17.10 -7.33
C ARG A 42 -4.28 16.49 -8.66
N LEU A 43 -5.01 15.39 -8.57
CA LEU A 43 -5.74 14.78 -9.69
C LEU A 43 -7.17 14.51 -9.21
N ARG A 44 -8.16 14.84 -10.03
CA ARG A 44 -9.58 14.69 -9.69
C ARG A 44 -9.88 13.22 -9.34
N GLY A 45 -10.56 12.97 -8.22
CA GLY A 45 -10.90 11.62 -7.75
C GLY A 45 -9.81 10.95 -6.91
N PHE A 46 -8.61 11.53 -6.82
CA PHE A 46 -7.49 10.97 -6.06
C PHE A 46 -7.13 11.83 -4.84
N PRO A 47 -6.54 11.22 -3.79
CA PRO A 47 -6.06 11.98 -2.63
C PRO A 47 -4.92 12.93 -3.04
N VAL A 48 -4.94 14.14 -2.49
CA VAL A 48 -3.88 15.12 -2.71
C VAL A 48 -2.57 14.61 -2.13
N GLN A 49 -1.49 14.67 -2.92
CA GLN A 49 -0.16 14.26 -2.49
C GLN A 49 0.73 15.49 -2.29
N THR A 50 1.43 15.55 -1.16
CA THR A 50 2.36 16.64 -0.85
C THR A 50 3.79 16.13 -0.86
N THR A 51 4.69 16.80 -1.58
CA THR A 51 6.11 16.44 -1.64
C THR A 51 7.00 17.67 -1.50
N PRO A 52 8.16 17.57 -0.82
CA PRO A 52 9.16 18.63 -0.84
C PRO A 52 9.68 18.82 -2.28
N ILE A 53 10.09 20.05 -2.60
CA ILE A 53 10.73 20.38 -3.89
C ILE A 53 12.12 20.96 -3.63
N PRO A 54 13.18 20.43 -4.26
CA PRO A 54 14.51 21.01 -4.16
C PRO A 54 14.58 22.36 -4.91
N LEU A 55 15.23 23.33 -4.29
CA LEU A 55 15.55 24.61 -4.91
C LEU A 55 16.82 24.43 -5.76
N VAL A 56 16.76 24.74 -7.04
CA VAL A 56 17.88 24.62 -7.98
C VAL A 56 18.46 26.01 -8.22
N SER A 57 19.70 26.23 -7.81
CA SER A 57 20.39 27.53 -7.86
C SER A 57 21.19 27.78 -9.14
N SER A 58 21.51 26.74 -9.93
CA SER A 58 22.27 26.84 -11.18
C SER A 58 21.47 26.35 -12.38
N SER A 59 21.68 26.99 -13.54
CA SER A 59 21.04 26.63 -14.81
C SER A 59 21.49 25.25 -15.34
N GLU A 60 22.68 24.79 -14.90
CA GLU A 60 23.33 23.57 -15.40
C GLU A 60 22.95 22.30 -14.64
N VAL A 61 22.28 22.41 -13.50
CA VAL A 61 21.83 21.23 -12.72
C VAL A 61 20.48 20.76 -13.26
N THR A 62 20.51 19.67 -14.03
CA THR A 62 19.30 18.93 -14.41
C THR A 62 18.85 18.06 -13.23
N PRO A 63 17.59 18.18 -12.78
CA PRO A 63 17.05 17.27 -11.77
C PRO A 63 17.15 15.82 -12.27
N ASP A 64 17.36 14.88 -11.34
CA ASP A 64 17.48 13.46 -11.68
C ASP A 64 16.25 12.99 -12.48
N ILE A 65 16.51 12.50 -13.69
CA ILE A 65 15.53 12.05 -14.68
C ILE A 65 14.79 10.79 -14.21
N HIS A 66 15.41 10.03 -13.31
CA HIS A 66 14.86 8.80 -12.73
C HIS A 66 14.17 9.02 -11.39
N SER A 67 14.24 10.23 -10.82
CA SER A 67 13.56 10.53 -9.56
C SER A 67 12.05 10.64 -9.76
N ILE A 68 11.29 9.74 -9.14
CA ILE A 68 9.83 9.77 -9.09
C ILE A 68 9.40 10.41 -7.77
N ALA A 69 8.71 11.54 -7.82
CA ALA A 69 8.20 12.21 -6.64
C ALA A 69 6.86 11.59 -6.19
N THR A 70 6.00 11.26 -7.15
CA THR A 70 4.71 10.61 -6.88
C THR A 70 4.22 9.82 -8.08
N SER A 71 3.37 8.82 -7.80
CA SER A 71 2.69 8.00 -8.79
C SER A 71 1.18 7.92 -8.46
N PHE A 72 0.35 7.95 -9.49
CA PHE A 72 -1.07 7.60 -9.43
C PHE A 72 -1.30 6.36 -10.31
N TYR A 73 -2.20 5.48 -9.87
CA TYR A 73 -2.57 4.29 -10.61
C TYR A 73 -4.03 4.42 -11.01
N LEU A 74 -4.29 4.34 -12.31
CA LEU A 74 -5.58 4.62 -12.92
C LEU A 74 -6.16 3.33 -13.49
N GLU A 75 -7.39 3.02 -13.09
CA GLU A 75 -8.20 1.99 -13.73
C GLU A 75 -8.93 2.55 -14.96
N GLU A 76 -9.47 1.67 -15.80
CA GLU A 76 -10.28 2.08 -16.95
C GLU A 76 -11.47 2.97 -16.52
N SER A 77 -12.08 2.68 -15.37
CA SER A 77 -13.19 3.47 -14.82
C SER A 77 -12.75 4.87 -14.38
N ASP A 78 -11.56 5.00 -13.80
CA ASP A 78 -10.98 6.30 -13.41
C ASP A 78 -10.68 7.16 -14.63
N LEU A 79 -10.10 6.57 -15.68
CA LEU A 79 -9.81 7.28 -16.94
C LEU A 79 -11.11 7.77 -17.59
N LYS A 80 -12.14 6.92 -17.65
CA LYS A 80 -13.47 7.34 -18.14
C LYS A 80 -14.01 8.50 -17.33
N ALA A 81 -13.90 8.46 -16.01
CA ALA A 81 -14.37 9.54 -15.13
C ALA A 81 -13.58 10.84 -15.31
N LEU A 82 -12.27 10.76 -15.57
CA LEU A 82 -11.41 11.92 -15.83
C LEU A 82 -11.68 12.57 -17.20
N LEU A 83 -11.95 11.75 -18.23
CA LEU A 83 -12.26 12.19 -19.59
C LEU A 83 -13.70 12.70 -19.74
N THR A 84 -14.61 12.29 -18.85
CA THR A 84 -16.01 12.75 -18.88
C THR A 84 -16.09 14.25 -18.57
N PRO A 85 -16.66 15.07 -19.49
CA PRO A 85 -16.86 16.49 -19.25
C PRO A 85 -17.71 16.74 -18.00
N GLY A 86 -17.31 17.68 -17.15
CA GLY A 86 -18.12 18.10 -16.01
C GLY A 86 -19.38 18.87 -16.46
N CYS A 87 -20.48 18.74 -15.73
CA CYS A 87 -21.64 19.62 -15.92
C CYS A 87 -21.31 21.04 -15.42
N PHE A 88 -21.69 22.05 -16.21
CA PHE A 88 -21.54 23.49 -15.96
C PHE A 88 -20.12 24.10 -16.11
N TYR A 89 -19.91 24.81 -17.24
CA TYR A 89 -18.96 25.92 -17.51
C TYR A 89 -17.44 25.82 -17.18
N ASN A 90 -16.84 24.64 -16.95
CA ASN A 90 -15.40 24.38 -17.19
C ASN A 90 -15.10 22.87 -17.06
N HIS A 91 -15.03 22.09 -18.14
CA HIS A 91 -13.93 21.89 -19.10
C HIS A 91 -12.77 21.05 -18.53
N HIS A 92 -12.78 19.74 -18.83
CA HIS A 92 -11.71 18.74 -18.66
C HIS A 92 -11.09 18.57 -17.25
N ALA A 93 -10.75 17.33 -16.89
CA ALA A 93 -9.94 17.09 -15.70
C ALA A 93 -8.51 17.61 -15.94
N TYR A 94 -7.85 18.06 -14.88
CA TYR A 94 -6.45 18.49 -14.92
C TYR A 94 -5.62 17.79 -13.86
N LEU A 95 -4.37 17.49 -14.19
CA LEU A 95 -3.31 17.33 -13.21
C LEU A 95 -2.83 18.74 -12.80
N GLU A 96 -3.01 19.09 -11.54
CA GLU A 96 -2.62 20.39 -10.99
C GLU A 96 -1.48 20.22 -9.97
N ILE A 97 -0.41 20.99 -10.16
CA ILE A 97 0.74 21.00 -9.26
C ILE A 97 0.92 22.43 -8.76
N THR A 98 0.61 22.65 -7.49
CA THR A 98 0.72 23.97 -6.86
C THR A 98 1.93 24.01 -5.95
N VAL A 99 2.79 24.99 -6.15
CA VAL A 99 4.04 25.15 -5.39
C VAL A 99 3.86 26.21 -4.30
N PHE A 100 4.27 25.85 -3.09
CA PHE A 100 4.22 26.70 -1.92
C PHE A 100 5.62 26.92 -1.34
N MET A 101 5.85 28.13 -0.86
CA MET A 101 6.97 28.51 -0.01
C MET A 101 6.45 28.83 1.39
N GLY A 102 7.10 28.37 2.45
CA GLY A 102 6.68 28.72 3.81
C GLY A 102 7.85 28.76 4.78
N ARG A 103 7.79 29.69 5.74
CA ARG A 103 8.65 29.67 6.93
C ARG A 103 8.01 28.76 7.98
N LYS A 104 8.79 27.85 8.55
CA LYS A 104 8.37 27.08 9.72
C LYS A 104 8.39 28.04 10.92
N GLY A 105 7.22 28.52 11.34
CA GLY A 105 7.12 29.38 12.52
C GLY A 105 7.56 28.61 13.76
N THR A 106 8.59 29.09 14.44
CA THR A 106 8.90 28.67 15.80
C THR A 106 8.04 29.50 16.75
N HIS A 107 7.40 28.82 17.71
CA HIS A 107 6.54 29.33 18.79
C HIS A 107 5.02 29.45 18.56
N PHE A 108 4.32 28.71 19.44
CA PHE A 108 2.93 28.80 19.91
C PHE A 108 1.91 29.60 19.07
N GLY A 109 1.00 28.86 18.42
CA GLY A 109 -0.41 29.27 18.28
C GLY A 109 -0.84 30.02 17.01
N VAL A 110 0.05 30.40 16.09
CA VAL A 110 -0.32 31.11 14.86
C VAL A 110 -0.01 30.25 13.63
N GLY A 111 -1.02 30.02 12.78
CA GLY A 111 -0.97 29.10 11.64
C GLY A 111 0.20 29.34 10.68
N VAL A 112 0.69 28.24 10.07
CA VAL A 112 1.77 28.28 9.08
C VAL A 112 1.33 29.11 7.87
N LYS A 113 1.84 30.34 7.74
CA LYS A 113 1.66 31.14 6.50
C LYS A 113 2.48 30.50 5.38
N ARG A 114 1.84 29.65 4.58
CA ARG A 114 2.37 29.17 3.28
C ARG A 114 1.94 30.15 2.18
N GLN A 115 2.92 30.68 1.45
CA GLN A 115 2.70 31.52 0.28
C GLN A 115 2.75 30.67 -0.99
N GLN A 116 1.70 30.74 -1.80
CA GLN A 116 1.68 30.10 -3.12
C GLN A 116 2.61 30.86 -4.07
N ILE A 117 3.56 30.15 -4.67
CA ILE A 117 4.48 30.69 -5.68
C ILE A 117 3.80 30.66 -7.06
N GLY A 118 3.13 29.55 -7.37
CA GLY A 118 2.65 29.28 -8.70
C GLY A 118 1.97 27.93 -8.86
N THR A 119 1.36 27.73 -10.02
CA THR A 119 0.62 26.50 -10.35
C THR A 119 0.89 26.06 -11.77
N PHE A 120 1.23 24.79 -11.94
CA PHE A 120 1.25 24.08 -13.21
C PHE A 120 -0.06 23.32 -13.40
N LYS A 121 -0.61 23.33 -14.62
CA LYS A 121 -1.82 22.57 -15.00
C LYS A 121 -1.57 21.83 -16.30
N LEU A 122 -1.89 20.56 -16.33
CA LEU A 122 -1.86 19.70 -17.52
C LEU A 122 -3.24 19.09 -17.72
N ALA A 123 -3.82 19.29 -18.91
CA ALA A 123 -5.14 18.76 -19.24
C ALA A 123 -5.07 17.23 -19.36
N VAL A 124 -6.13 16.56 -18.91
CA VAL A 124 -6.33 15.13 -19.19
C VAL A 124 -6.96 15.00 -20.57
N GLY A 125 -6.23 14.39 -21.50
CA GLY A 125 -6.64 14.17 -22.88
C GLY A 125 -6.78 12.68 -23.23
N PRO A 126 -7.31 12.36 -24.43
CA PRO A 126 -7.52 10.99 -24.87
C PRO A 126 -6.25 10.14 -24.91
N GLU A 127 -5.07 10.78 -25.04
CA GLU A 127 -3.77 10.13 -25.01
C GLU A 127 -3.51 9.34 -23.70
N TRP A 128 -4.25 9.69 -22.63
CA TRP A 128 -4.17 8.98 -21.35
C TRP A 128 -4.77 7.58 -21.41
N GLY A 129 -5.60 7.28 -22.41
CA GLY A 129 -6.24 5.97 -22.58
C GLY A 129 -5.61 5.08 -23.66
N GLU A 130 -4.55 5.52 -24.33
CA GLU A 130 -3.99 4.80 -25.49
C GLU A 130 -3.23 3.51 -25.13
N GLY A 131 -2.91 3.30 -23.84
CA GLY A 131 -2.22 2.10 -23.38
C GLY A 131 -0.77 1.98 -23.87
N LYS A 132 -0.14 3.10 -24.23
CA LYS A 132 1.27 3.18 -24.62
C LYS A 132 2.05 4.10 -23.67
N PRO A 133 3.37 3.89 -23.50
CA PRO A 133 4.20 4.83 -22.76
C PRO A 133 4.22 6.19 -23.45
N VAL A 134 3.89 7.26 -22.71
CA VAL A 134 3.82 8.64 -23.23
C VAL A 134 4.40 9.61 -22.21
N ILE A 135 5.30 10.49 -22.66
CA ILE A 135 5.77 11.63 -21.85
C ILE A 135 4.88 12.83 -22.21
N LEU A 136 4.01 13.23 -21.28
CA LEU A 136 3.08 14.34 -21.48
C LEU A 136 3.77 15.69 -21.32
N PHE A 137 4.79 15.77 -20.47
CA PHE A 137 5.57 16.98 -20.25
C PHE A 137 6.96 16.63 -19.70
N ASN A 138 7.99 17.32 -20.18
CA ASN A 138 9.35 17.23 -19.65
C ASN A 138 10.10 18.55 -19.86
N GLY A 139 10.51 19.19 -18.78
CA GLY A 139 11.35 20.39 -18.84
C GLY A 139 10.98 21.47 -17.83
N TRP A 140 11.51 22.68 -18.03
CA TRP A 140 11.25 23.86 -17.21
C TRP A 140 10.03 24.63 -17.72
N ILE A 141 9.17 25.09 -16.81
CA ILE A 141 8.01 25.93 -17.13
C ILE A 141 7.80 27.02 -16.07
N GLY A 142 7.46 28.24 -16.51
CA GLY A 142 7.10 29.34 -15.61
C GLY A 142 5.75 29.12 -14.93
N ILE A 143 5.70 29.19 -13.60
CA ILE A 143 4.51 28.86 -12.80
C ILE A 143 3.82 30.06 -12.12
N GLY A 144 4.39 31.27 -12.23
CA GLY A 144 3.87 32.48 -11.58
C GLY A 144 2.92 33.34 -12.43
N LYS A 145 2.11 34.18 -11.78
CA LYS A 145 1.17 35.12 -12.44
C LYS A 145 1.85 36.29 -13.16
N ASN A 146 3.11 36.58 -12.87
CA ASN A 146 3.85 37.69 -13.45
C ASN A 146 4.46 37.29 -14.80
N LYS A 147 3.60 36.97 -15.77
CA LYS A 147 4.02 36.96 -17.18
C LYS A 147 3.97 38.41 -17.68
N HIS A 148 5.16 38.95 -17.97
CA HIS A 148 5.38 40.23 -18.67
C HIS A 148 4.96 41.52 -17.96
N GLU A 149 5.85 42.06 -17.11
CA GLU A 149 5.97 43.53 -16.99
C GLU A 149 7.42 44.05 -17.08
N ASN A 150 8.48 43.20 -17.06
CA ASN A 150 9.86 43.72 -17.04
C ASN A 150 10.96 42.75 -17.55
N GLY A 151 10.64 41.79 -18.42
CA GLY A 151 11.66 40.93 -19.05
C GLY A 151 12.46 39.99 -18.13
N LYS A 152 12.17 39.95 -16.82
CA LYS A 152 12.78 39.00 -15.88
C LYS A 152 11.99 37.68 -15.86
N PRO A 153 12.64 36.52 -15.87
CA PRO A 153 11.95 35.24 -15.73
C PRO A 153 11.22 35.21 -14.38
N GLY A 154 10.02 34.63 -14.35
CA GLY A 154 9.30 34.33 -13.12
C GLY A 154 9.88 33.11 -12.41
N ALA A 155 9.20 32.61 -11.37
CA ALA A 155 9.55 31.31 -10.81
C ALA A 155 9.29 30.20 -11.86
N GLU A 156 10.24 29.29 -12.01
CA GLU A 156 10.17 28.16 -12.94
C GLU A 156 10.15 26.84 -12.18
N LEU A 157 9.35 25.90 -12.66
CA LEU A 157 9.24 24.53 -12.17
C LEU A 157 9.76 23.59 -13.25
N HIS A 158 10.71 22.74 -12.90
CA HIS A 158 11.03 21.56 -13.67
C HIS A 158 10.18 20.40 -13.20
N LEU A 159 9.66 19.63 -14.14
CA LEU A 159 8.97 18.39 -13.87
C LEU A 159 8.98 17.49 -15.11
N ARG A 160 8.83 16.20 -14.86
CA ARG A 160 8.53 15.19 -15.86
C ARG A 160 7.21 14.53 -15.51
N VAL A 161 6.28 14.49 -16.46
CA VAL A 161 4.99 13.81 -16.33
C VAL A 161 4.93 12.72 -17.39
N GLN A 162 4.82 11.47 -16.93
CA GLN A 162 4.87 10.28 -17.77
C GLN A 162 3.71 9.36 -17.46
N LEU A 163 3.16 8.76 -18.50
CA LEU A 163 2.20 7.66 -18.45
C LEU A 163 2.91 6.38 -18.90
N ASP A 164 2.77 5.32 -18.11
CA ASP A 164 3.25 3.98 -18.45
C ASP A 164 2.11 2.95 -18.36
N PRO A 165 2.01 2.00 -19.28
CA PRO A 165 1.15 0.83 -19.13
C PRO A 165 1.57 0.02 -17.90
N ASP A 166 0.60 -0.35 -17.06
CA ASP A 166 0.83 -1.09 -15.82
C ASP A 166 -0.12 -2.29 -15.72
N PRO A 167 -0.16 -3.20 -16.71
CA PRO A 167 -1.15 -4.29 -16.75
C PRO A 167 -1.15 -5.13 -15.46
N ARG A 168 -2.35 -5.49 -14.98
CA ARG A 168 -2.52 -6.21 -13.69
C ARG A 168 -3.46 -7.39 -13.81
N TYR A 169 -3.14 -8.46 -13.10
CA TYR A 169 -4.11 -9.51 -12.81
C TYR A 169 -4.97 -9.10 -11.63
N VAL A 170 -6.27 -9.33 -11.73
CA VAL A 170 -7.24 -9.04 -10.65
C VAL A 170 -7.85 -10.35 -10.20
N PHE A 171 -7.69 -10.67 -8.92
CA PHE A 171 -8.22 -11.87 -8.30
C PHE A 171 -9.24 -11.54 -7.22
N GLN A 172 -10.19 -12.43 -7.00
CA GLN A 172 -11.16 -12.33 -5.92
C GLN A 172 -11.32 -13.68 -5.24
N PHE A 173 -11.31 -13.67 -3.91
CA PHE A 173 -11.74 -14.82 -3.10
C PHE A 173 -13.26 -14.89 -3.15
N GLU A 174 -13.82 -16.04 -3.54
CA GLU A 174 -15.27 -16.16 -3.73
C GLU A 174 -16.07 -16.15 -2.43
N ASP A 175 -15.42 -16.44 -1.30
CA ASP A 175 -16.00 -16.41 0.03
C ASP A 175 -14.97 -16.04 1.11
N VAL A 176 -15.39 -16.10 2.37
CA VAL A 176 -14.54 -15.88 3.56
C VAL A 176 -13.36 -16.83 3.56
N THR A 177 -12.14 -16.31 3.72
CA THR A 177 -10.88 -17.08 3.71
C THR A 177 -10.89 -18.31 4.63
N MET A 178 -11.52 -18.20 5.81
CA MET A 178 -11.64 -19.31 6.78
C MET A 178 -12.50 -20.49 6.27
N LEU A 179 -13.37 -20.26 5.28
CA LEU A 179 -14.24 -21.28 4.69
C LEU A 179 -13.60 -22.01 3.50
N SER A 180 -12.31 -21.78 3.27
CA SER A 180 -11.55 -22.41 2.18
C SER A 180 -12.15 -22.15 0.77
N PRO A 181 -12.25 -20.87 0.36
CA PRO A 181 -12.91 -20.50 -0.89
C PRO A 181 -12.08 -20.83 -2.13
N GLN A 182 -12.73 -20.83 -3.30
CA GLN A 182 -12.02 -20.69 -4.57
C GLN A 182 -11.53 -19.25 -4.75
N ILE A 183 -10.46 -19.10 -5.52
CA ILE A 183 -9.92 -17.81 -5.95
C ILE A 183 -10.07 -17.73 -7.45
N VAL A 184 -10.84 -16.73 -7.89
CA VAL A 184 -11.13 -16.48 -9.29
C VAL A 184 -10.34 -15.29 -9.80
N GLN A 185 -9.84 -15.37 -11.03
CA GLN A 185 -9.41 -14.21 -11.80
C GLN A 185 -10.64 -13.51 -12.38
N LEU A 186 -10.70 -12.20 -12.20
CA LEU A 186 -11.74 -11.34 -12.76
C LEU A 186 -11.27 -10.81 -14.13
N GLN A 187 -12.12 -10.96 -15.15
CA GLN A 187 -11.91 -10.40 -16.48
C GLN A 187 -13.23 -9.77 -16.95
N GLY A 188 -13.40 -8.48 -16.70
CA GLY A 188 -14.69 -7.81 -16.90
C GLY A 188 -15.80 -8.46 -16.08
N SER A 189 -16.80 -9.02 -16.73
CA SER A 189 -17.89 -9.77 -16.08
C SER A 189 -17.61 -11.26 -15.89
N VAL A 190 -16.52 -11.78 -16.45
CA VAL A 190 -16.16 -13.20 -16.39
C VAL A 190 -15.33 -13.47 -15.13
N LYS A 191 -15.66 -14.58 -14.46
CA LYS A 191 -14.91 -15.10 -13.31
C LYS A 191 -14.34 -16.46 -13.69
N GLN A 192 -13.02 -16.59 -13.67
CA GLN A 192 -12.33 -17.84 -13.99
C GLN A 192 -11.64 -18.37 -12.73
N PRO A 193 -11.95 -19.58 -12.25
CA PRO A 193 -11.23 -20.17 -11.11
C PRO A 193 -9.77 -20.45 -11.50
N ILE A 194 -8.83 -20.02 -10.66
CA ILE A 194 -7.39 -20.21 -10.86
C ILE A 194 -6.77 -20.99 -9.70
N PHE A 195 -7.24 -20.75 -8.48
CA PHE A 195 -6.74 -21.44 -7.28
C PHE A 195 -7.86 -21.88 -6.35
N SER A 196 -7.53 -22.77 -5.43
CA SER A 196 -8.33 -23.02 -4.23
C SER A 196 -7.54 -22.66 -2.96
N CYS A 197 -8.19 -21.95 -2.05
CA CYS A 197 -7.65 -21.62 -0.74
C CYS A 197 -8.10 -22.68 0.25
N LYS A 198 -7.19 -23.29 1.02
CA LYS A 198 -7.50 -24.22 2.09
C LYS A 198 -7.02 -23.67 3.42
N PHE A 199 -7.95 -23.25 4.25
CA PHE A 199 -7.70 -22.85 5.62
C PHE A 199 -7.74 -24.07 6.54
N SER A 200 -6.84 -24.13 7.51
CA SER A 200 -6.89 -25.11 8.59
C SER A 200 -6.29 -24.55 9.87
N ARG A 201 -6.75 -25.09 10.99
CA ARG A 201 -6.25 -24.80 12.33
C ARG A 201 -5.66 -26.10 12.86
N ASP A 202 -4.36 -26.11 13.12
CA ASP A 202 -3.74 -27.21 13.86
C ASP A 202 -4.27 -27.20 15.29
N ARG A 203 -5.18 -28.12 15.60
CA ARG A 203 -5.45 -28.50 16.99
C ARG A 203 -4.22 -29.29 17.41
N ALA A 204 -3.50 -28.85 18.44
CA ALA A 204 -2.58 -29.74 19.14
C ALA A 204 -3.43 -30.85 19.79
N SER A 205 -3.75 -31.90 19.02
CA SER A 205 -4.50 -33.06 19.49
C SER A 205 -4.14 -34.28 18.63
N GLN A 206 -2.87 -34.69 18.70
CA GLN A 206 -2.49 -36.09 18.50
C GLN A 206 -2.26 -36.80 19.85
N VAL A 207 -2.62 -36.15 20.96
CA VAL A 207 -2.63 -36.74 22.32
C VAL A 207 -3.93 -36.33 22.99
N ASP A 208 -5.04 -36.99 22.63
CA ASP A 208 -6.22 -37.13 23.49
C ASP A 208 -7.27 -38.05 22.82
N LEU A 209 -6.84 -39.26 22.43
CA LEU A 209 -7.77 -40.37 22.16
C LEU A 209 -8.37 -40.97 23.46
N LEU A 210 -8.06 -40.40 24.63
CA LEU A 210 -8.47 -40.92 25.94
C LEU A 210 -9.48 -40.04 26.70
N ASN A 211 -9.82 -38.84 26.21
CA ASN A 211 -10.71 -37.93 26.94
C ASN A 211 -12.19 -38.00 26.49
N ALA A 212 -12.59 -39.10 25.85
CA ALA A 212 -13.94 -39.35 25.32
C ALA A 212 -14.98 -39.75 26.39
N TYR A 213 -14.73 -39.47 27.67
CA TYR A 213 -15.70 -39.67 28.73
C TYR A 213 -15.89 -38.33 29.42
N TRP A 214 -16.91 -37.56 29.00
CA TRP A 214 -17.76 -36.68 29.83
C TRP A 214 -18.75 -35.94 28.89
N PRO A 215 -20.03 -36.33 28.83
CA PRO A 215 -21.01 -35.66 27.99
C PRO A 215 -21.55 -34.41 28.71
N GLY A 216 -21.12 -33.22 28.31
CA GLY A 216 -21.61 -31.96 28.86
C GLY A 216 -21.49 -30.78 27.89
N SER A 217 -22.61 -30.46 27.22
CA SER A 217 -22.91 -29.20 26.49
C SER A 217 -21.87 -28.71 25.45
N ALA A 218 -21.90 -29.33 24.27
CA ALA A 218 -20.93 -29.13 23.19
C ALA A 218 -21.10 -27.84 22.34
N ASP A 219 -22.23 -27.13 22.40
CA ASP A 219 -22.53 -26.12 21.36
C ASP A 219 -21.97 -24.71 21.60
N ASN A 220 -21.62 -24.33 22.84
CA ASN A 220 -21.14 -22.97 23.16
C ASN A 220 -19.65 -22.89 23.51
N LEU A 221 -19.03 -23.98 23.99
CA LEU A 221 -17.61 -23.97 24.34
C LEU A 221 -16.72 -24.00 23.07
N ASP A 222 -17.05 -24.78 22.04
CA ASP A 222 -16.17 -24.95 20.88
C ASP A 222 -16.00 -23.64 20.06
N ILE A 223 -17.04 -22.79 20.03
CA ILE A 223 -17.00 -21.42 19.47
C ILE A 223 -16.16 -20.48 20.36
N GLU A 224 -16.15 -20.67 21.68
CA GLU A 224 -15.40 -19.85 22.63
C GLU A 224 -13.90 -20.17 22.65
N THR A 225 -13.53 -21.45 22.62
CA THR A 225 -12.13 -21.89 22.53
C THR A 225 -11.55 -21.52 21.17
N GLY A 226 -12.33 -21.70 20.10
CA GLY A 226 -11.98 -21.27 18.75
C GLY A 226 -11.83 -19.75 18.56
N ARG A 227 -12.33 -18.92 19.48
CA ARG A 227 -12.13 -17.45 19.45
C ARG A 227 -10.88 -16.99 20.21
N ARG A 228 -10.36 -17.81 21.13
CA ARG A 228 -9.19 -17.49 21.98
C ARG A 228 -7.88 -18.04 21.43
N GLU A 229 -7.89 -19.18 20.75
CA GLU A 229 -6.67 -19.75 20.15
C GLU A 229 -6.48 -19.34 18.70
N ARG A 230 -5.81 -18.20 18.51
CA ARG A 230 -5.34 -17.74 17.19
C ARG A 230 -3.88 -18.17 17.00
N LYS A 231 -3.70 -19.48 17.21
CA LYS A 231 -2.44 -20.22 17.12
C LYS A 231 -2.61 -21.30 16.05
N GLY A 232 -1.54 -21.63 15.35
CA GLY A 232 -1.52 -22.75 14.40
C GLY A 232 -2.46 -22.61 13.20
N TRP A 233 -2.86 -21.40 12.83
CA TRP A 233 -3.59 -21.21 11.57
C TRP A 233 -2.63 -21.37 10.41
N LYS A 234 -3.08 -22.10 9.39
CA LYS A 234 -2.37 -22.28 8.13
C LYS A 234 -3.35 -22.15 6.97
N VAL A 235 -2.88 -21.53 5.91
CA VAL A 235 -3.54 -21.42 4.62
C VAL A 235 -2.62 -22.04 3.59
N LYS A 236 -3.19 -22.88 2.72
CA LYS A 236 -2.51 -23.39 1.53
C LYS A 236 -3.29 -22.96 0.29
N ILE A 237 -2.58 -22.45 -0.70
CA ILE A 237 -3.13 -22.16 -2.01
C ILE A 237 -2.79 -23.34 -2.91
N HIS A 238 -3.80 -23.93 -3.53
CA HIS A 238 -3.63 -25.01 -4.49
C HIS A 238 -3.98 -24.53 -5.88
N ASP A 239 -3.27 -25.04 -6.87
CA ASP A 239 -3.63 -24.88 -8.28
C ASP A 239 -4.90 -25.69 -8.63
N LEU A 240 -5.26 -25.70 -9.91
CA LEU A 240 -6.40 -26.47 -10.40
C LEU A 240 -6.18 -27.99 -10.40
N SER A 241 -4.92 -28.46 -10.30
CA SER A 241 -4.59 -29.88 -10.17
C SER A 241 -4.70 -30.38 -8.73
N GLY A 242 -4.78 -29.46 -7.75
CA GLY A 242 -4.83 -29.76 -6.32
C GLY A 242 -3.46 -29.79 -5.65
N LEU A 243 -2.39 -29.38 -6.35
CA LEU A 243 -1.04 -29.24 -5.79
C LEU A 243 -0.91 -27.93 -5.02
N ALA A 244 -0.31 -27.99 -3.83
CA ALA A 244 -0.10 -26.80 -2.99
C ALA A 244 1.07 -25.98 -3.54
N VAL A 245 0.75 -24.82 -4.13
CA VAL A 245 1.70 -23.94 -4.83
C VAL A 245 2.12 -22.70 -4.02
N ALA A 246 1.45 -22.43 -2.90
CA ALA A 246 1.89 -21.46 -1.91
C ALA A 246 1.28 -21.76 -0.54
N ALA A 247 1.89 -21.26 0.53
CA ALA A 247 1.33 -21.38 1.87
C ALA A 247 1.60 -20.16 2.74
N ALA A 248 0.75 -19.96 3.75
CA ALA A 248 0.97 -19.00 4.82
C ALA A 248 0.61 -19.67 6.15
N PHE A 249 1.45 -19.55 7.17
CA PHE A 249 1.13 -20.08 8.49
C PHE A 249 1.65 -19.18 9.60
N ILE A 250 0.99 -19.25 10.75
CA ILE A 250 1.36 -18.46 11.93
C ILE A 250 2.65 -19.01 12.53
N THR A 251 3.70 -18.19 12.57
CA THR A 251 4.96 -18.46 13.28
C THR A 251 5.00 -17.82 14.67
N THR A 252 4.47 -16.61 14.80
CA THR A 252 4.27 -15.95 16.10
C THR A 252 2.77 -15.89 16.41
N PRO A 253 2.30 -16.56 17.47
CA PRO A 253 0.88 -16.64 17.77
C PRO A 253 0.27 -15.27 18.07
N PHE A 254 -0.97 -15.07 17.65
CA PHE A 254 -1.72 -13.86 17.96
C PHE A 254 -2.28 -13.99 19.38
N VAL A 255 -1.63 -13.35 20.34
CA VAL A 255 -1.98 -13.41 21.77
C VAL A 255 -2.09 -12.01 22.37
N PRO A 256 -2.88 -11.82 23.45
CA PRO A 256 -2.94 -10.54 24.15
C PRO A 256 -1.55 -10.15 24.69
N SER A 257 -1.18 -8.89 24.52
CA SER A 257 0.01 -8.33 25.18
C SER A 257 -0.26 -8.09 26.68
N THR A 258 0.78 -8.10 27.50
CA THR A 258 0.68 -7.90 28.96
C THR A 258 -0.12 -6.65 29.30
N GLY A 259 -1.14 -6.79 30.15
CA GLY A 259 -2.02 -5.68 30.56
C GLY A 259 -3.08 -5.26 29.55
N CYS A 260 -3.14 -5.88 28.36
CA CYS A 260 -4.10 -5.57 27.30
C CYS A 260 -4.97 -6.79 26.94
N ASP A 261 -6.06 -6.54 26.22
CA ASP A 261 -6.93 -7.60 25.66
C ASP A 261 -6.83 -7.71 24.14
N TRP A 262 -5.74 -7.25 23.53
CA TRP A 262 -5.48 -7.30 22.09
C TRP A 262 -3.99 -7.58 21.81
N VAL A 263 -3.70 -7.95 20.57
CA VAL A 263 -2.33 -8.08 20.04
C VAL A 263 -1.74 -6.69 19.88
N ALA A 264 -0.80 -6.27 20.73
CA ALA A 264 -0.19 -4.93 20.65
C ALA A 264 1.13 -4.96 19.86
N LYS A 265 1.62 -3.77 19.48
CA LYS A 265 2.89 -3.62 18.74
C LYS A 265 4.11 -4.20 19.45
N SER A 266 4.07 -4.30 20.78
CA SER A 266 5.15 -4.90 21.58
C SER A 266 5.26 -6.42 21.44
N ASN A 267 4.22 -7.09 20.96
CA ASN A 267 4.22 -8.52 20.68
C ASN A 267 3.30 -8.80 19.48
N PRO A 268 3.73 -8.47 18.25
CA PRO A 268 2.92 -8.66 17.06
C PRO A 268 2.76 -10.15 16.74
N GLY A 269 1.59 -10.54 16.25
CA GLY A 269 1.43 -11.85 15.62
C GLY A 269 2.15 -11.86 14.27
N ALA A 270 2.62 -13.02 13.83
CA ALA A 270 3.37 -13.11 12.58
C ALA A 270 2.98 -14.34 11.76
N TRP A 271 2.90 -14.12 10.45
CA TRP A 271 2.76 -15.15 9.43
C TRP A 271 4.08 -15.29 8.68
N LEU A 272 4.45 -16.53 8.36
CA LEU A 272 5.46 -16.83 7.37
C LEU A 272 4.78 -17.23 6.06
N ILE A 273 5.14 -16.57 4.98
CA ILE A 273 4.70 -16.87 3.62
C ILE A 273 5.77 -17.75 2.97
N LEU A 274 5.31 -18.85 2.38
CA LEU A 274 6.14 -19.89 1.82
C LEU A 274 5.83 -20.12 0.34
N ARG A 275 6.86 -20.50 -0.40
CA ARG A 275 6.76 -21.09 -1.73
C ARG A 275 7.28 -22.53 -1.73
N PRO A 276 6.82 -23.39 -2.65
CA PRO A 276 7.43 -24.70 -2.85
C PRO A 276 8.90 -24.53 -3.27
N ASP A 277 9.75 -25.43 -2.79
CA ASP A 277 11.15 -25.51 -3.21
C ASP A 277 11.22 -26.18 -4.60
N VAL A 278 11.78 -25.48 -5.58
CA VAL A 278 11.95 -25.98 -6.96
C VAL A 278 12.88 -27.20 -7.00
N VAL A 279 13.84 -27.27 -6.09
CA VAL A 279 14.84 -28.36 -6.03
C VAL A 279 14.29 -29.58 -5.28
N ARG A 280 13.40 -29.36 -4.32
CA ARG A 280 12.81 -30.41 -3.47
C ARG A 280 11.30 -30.23 -3.38
N PRO A 281 10.50 -30.86 -4.26
CA PRO A 281 9.06 -30.63 -4.37
C PRO A 281 8.25 -30.79 -3.06
N GLU A 282 8.76 -31.53 -2.08
CA GLU A 282 8.14 -31.73 -0.75
C GLU A 282 8.59 -30.69 0.31
N SER A 283 9.53 -29.82 -0.03
CA SER A 283 10.11 -28.80 0.83
C SER A 283 9.49 -27.42 0.58
N TRP A 284 9.52 -26.58 1.60
CA TRP A 284 8.98 -25.21 1.56
C TRP A 284 10.08 -24.20 1.86
N LEU A 285 10.19 -23.16 1.04
CA LEU A 285 11.13 -22.07 1.22
C LEU A 285 10.41 -20.82 1.75
N PRO A 286 11.00 -20.14 2.76
CA PRO A 286 10.47 -18.87 3.24
C PRO A 286 10.62 -17.79 2.17
N TRP A 287 9.56 -17.03 1.95
CA TRP A 287 9.54 -15.92 0.99
C TRP A 287 9.36 -14.56 1.68
N GLY A 288 8.51 -14.50 2.69
CA GLY A 288 8.22 -13.25 3.37
C GLY A 288 7.59 -13.44 4.73
N LYS A 289 7.68 -12.40 5.56
CA LYS A 289 7.13 -12.37 6.92
C LYS A 289 6.13 -11.23 7.03
N LEU A 290 4.88 -11.55 7.38
CA LEU A 290 3.84 -10.56 7.67
C LEU A 290 3.60 -10.49 9.17
N GLU A 291 3.96 -9.37 9.79
CA GLU A 291 3.60 -9.04 11.17
C GLU A 291 2.28 -8.27 11.20
N ALA A 292 1.47 -8.51 12.22
CA ALA A 292 0.24 -7.78 12.44
C ALA A 292 -0.07 -7.56 13.93
N TRP A 293 -0.61 -6.37 14.23
CA TRP A 293 -1.04 -5.97 15.57
C TRP A 293 -2.17 -4.96 15.50
N ARG A 294 -2.84 -4.71 16.62
CA ARG A 294 -3.91 -3.72 16.75
C ARG A 294 -3.40 -2.48 17.47
N GLU A 295 -3.57 -1.31 16.85
CA GLU A 295 -3.37 -0.01 17.47
C GLU A 295 -4.74 0.56 17.87
N ARG A 296 -4.94 0.81 19.17
CA ARG A 296 -6.14 1.51 19.67
C ARG A 296 -5.89 3.01 19.71
N GLY A 297 -6.91 3.77 19.35
CA GLY A 297 -6.89 5.23 19.35
C GLY A 297 -8.30 5.79 19.15
N PHE A 298 -8.42 7.00 18.63
CA PHE A 298 -9.74 7.55 18.25
C PHE A 298 -10.45 6.67 17.20
N ARG A 299 -9.67 5.97 16.37
CA ARG A 299 -10.13 4.92 15.47
C ARG A 299 -9.20 3.72 15.61
N ASP A 300 -9.77 2.57 15.93
CA ASP A 300 -9.01 1.32 16.00
C ASP A 300 -8.53 0.90 14.61
N ALA A 301 -7.28 0.46 14.53
CA ALA A 301 -6.66 -0.01 13.31
C ALA A 301 -5.88 -1.31 13.54
N VAL A 302 -5.85 -2.16 12.53
CA VAL A 302 -4.93 -3.29 12.43
C VAL A 302 -3.77 -2.84 11.55
N CYS A 303 -2.58 -2.85 12.13
CA CYS A 303 -1.34 -2.57 11.41
C CYS A 303 -0.81 -3.88 10.83
N CYS A 304 -0.39 -3.84 9.57
CA CYS A 304 0.26 -4.94 8.87
C CYS A 304 1.62 -4.47 8.40
N ARG A 305 2.67 -5.22 8.71
CA ARG A 305 4.04 -4.96 8.29
C ARG A 305 4.61 -6.17 7.59
N PHE A 306 4.99 -6.02 6.33
CA PHE A 306 5.50 -7.10 5.50
C PHE A 306 6.99 -6.91 5.19
N HIS A 307 7.78 -7.93 5.48
CA HIS A 307 9.18 -8.03 5.11
C HIS A 307 9.36 -9.12 4.06
N LEU A 308 10.15 -8.84 3.04
CA LEU A 308 10.63 -9.84 2.10
C LEU A 308 11.93 -10.44 2.65
N LEU A 309 12.05 -11.76 2.58
CA LEU A 309 13.23 -12.48 3.05
C LEU A 309 14.18 -12.67 1.86
N SER A 310 15.43 -12.21 1.99
CA SER A 310 16.45 -12.42 0.96
C SER A 310 17.00 -13.83 1.03
N GLU A 311 17.19 -14.47 -0.14
CA GLU A 311 17.84 -15.78 -0.27
C GLU A 311 19.37 -15.70 -0.12
N ALA A 312 19.94 -14.48 -0.09
CA ALA A 312 21.36 -14.29 0.12
C ALA A 312 21.77 -14.73 1.54
N GLN A 313 22.97 -15.31 1.65
CA GLN A 313 23.56 -15.92 2.85
C GLN A 313 23.53 -15.06 4.14
N ASP A 314 23.23 -13.76 4.04
CA ASP A 314 23.21 -12.82 5.17
C ASP A 314 21.82 -12.64 5.82
N GLY A 315 20.78 -13.32 5.32
CA GLY A 315 19.44 -13.35 5.96
C GLY A 315 18.76 -11.98 6.08
N ALA A 316 19.15 -11.00 5.27
CA ALA A 316 18.65 -9.64 5.35
C ALA A 316 17.14 -9.58 5.05
N GLU A 317 16.36 -9.07 6.00
CA GLU A 317 14.93 -8.79 5.83
C GLU A 317 14.74 -7.38 5.25
N VAL A 318 14.03 -7.26 4.13
CA VAL A 318 13.73 -5.97 3.50
C VAL A 318 12.28 -5.58 3.81
N LEU A 319 12.06 -4.46 4.51
CA LEU A 319 10.72 -3.93 4.74
C LEU A 319 10.10 -3.50 3.41
N MET A 320 9.01 -4.15 3.01
CA MET A 320 8.32 -3.88 1.75
C MET A 320 7.05 -3.04 1.93
N SER A 321 6.38 -3.16 3.09
CA SER A 321 5.15 -2.42 3.36
C SER A 321 4.85 -2.34 4.86
N GLU A 322 4.39 -1.18 5.34
CA GLU A 322 3.78 -1.01 6.67
C GLU A 322 2.51 -0.15 6.53
N ILE A 323 1.34 -0.76 6.75
CA ILE A 323 0.04 -0.14 6.48
C ILE A 323 -0.88 -0.26 7.70
N ARG A 324 -1.69 0.78 7.90
CA ARG A 324 -2.76 0.82 8.90
C ARG A 324 -4.11 0.60 8.21
N ILE A 325 -4.78 -0.49 8.54
CA ILE A 325 -6.11 -0.86 8.04
C ILE A 325 -7.13 -0.57 9.13
N SER A 326 -8.26 0.07 8.80
CA SER A 326 -9.30 0.32 9.81
C SER A 326 -9.88 -1.00 10.30
N ALA A 327 -9.93 -1.21 11.62
CA ALA A 327 -10.50 -2.42 12.19
C ALA A 327 -11.99 -2.57 11.84
N GLU A 328 -12.75 -1.48 11.85
CA GLU A 328 -14.20 -1.51 11.60
C GLU A 328 -14.56 -1.46 10.10
N LYS A 329 -13.83 -0.65 9.33
CA LYS A 329 -14.16 -0.41 7.92
C LYS A 329 -13.44 -1.35 6.97
N GLY A 330 -12.32 -1.93 7.40
CA GLY A 330 -11.36 -2.58 6.51
C GLY A 330 -10.49 -1.54 5.82
N GLY A 331 -9.92 -1.93 4.69
CA GLY A 331 -9.03 -1.06 3.93
C GLY A 331 -8.25 -1.83 2.90
N GLU A 332 -7.16 -1.24 2.44
CA GLU A 332 -6.31 -1.82 1.41
C GLU A 332 -4.88 -1.95 1.94
N PHE A 333 -4.37 -3.17 1.90
CA PHE A 333 -2.94 -3.45 1.99
C PHE A 333 -2.34 -3.33 0.59
N PHE A 334 -1.15 -2.76 0.43
CA PHE A 334 -0.48 -2.66 -0.85
C PHE A 334 1.05 -2.73 -0.67
N ILE A 335 1.75 -3.14 -1.72
CA ILE A 335 3.20 -3.10 -1.83
C ILE A 335 3.53 -2.26 -3.05
N ASP A 336 4.35 -1.23 -2.87
CA ASP A 336 4.74 -0.29 -3.92
C ASP A 336 6.20 0.13 -3.67
N THR A 337 7.11 -0.28 -4.54
CA THR A 337 8.55 -0.08 -4.36
C THR A 337 8.97 1.37 -4.57
N ASP A 338 8.20 2.19 -5.30
CA ASP A 338 8.44 3.64 -5.42
C ASP A 338 8.22 4.38 -4.09
N ARG A 339 7.32 3.86 -3.24
CA ARG A 339 7.11 4.42 -1.90
C ARG A 339 8.26 4.06 -0.95
N LEU A 340 8.84 2.88 -1.13
CA LEU A 340 9.96 2.41 -0.30
C LEU A 340 11.23 3.23 -0.55
N MET A 341 11.55 3.51 -1.82
CA MET A 341 12.72 4.31 -2.19
C MET A 341 12.66 5.75 -1.65
N ARG A 342 11.47 6.28 -1.35
CA ARG A 342 11.28 7.60 -0.72
C ARG A 342 11.52 7.62 0.79
N GLN A 343 11.50 6.45 1.44
CA GLN A 343 11.63 6.33 2.90
C GLN A 343 13.03 5.85 3.34
N ALA A 344 13.84 5.33 2.41
CA ALA A 344 15.22 4.95 2.67
C ALA A 344 16.15 6.20 2.74
N PRO A 345 17.05 6.31 3.73
CA PRO A 345 18.18 7.24 3.64
C PRO A 345 19.03 6.85 2.43
N THR A 346 19.48 7.83 1.64
CA THR A 346 20.31 7.65 0.45
C THR A 346 21.44 6.63 0.69
N PRO A 347 21.52 5.52 -0.06
CA PRO A 347 22.67 4.64 0.04
C PRO A 347 23.90 5.35 -0.53
N ILE A 348 24.98 5.37 0.27
CA ILE A 348 26.32 5.77 -0.14
C ILE A 348 26.75 4.81 -1.26
N PRO A 349 27.28 5.29 -2.41
CA PRO A 349 27.62 4.42 -3.52
C PRO A 349 28.89 3.62 -3.19
N SER A 350 28.76 2.31 -2.97
CA SER A 350 29.89 1.37 -3.05
C SER A 350 30.01 0.79 -4.46
N PRO A 351 31.24 0.53 -4.94
CA PRO A 351 31.49 0.21 -6.35
C PRO A 351 31.12 -1.25 -6.67
N GLN A 352 30.50 -1.42 -7.84
CA GLN A 352 30.47 -2.61 -8.71
C GLN A 352 30.75 -3.97 -8.04
N SER A 353 29.69 -4.75 -7.84
CA SER A 353 29.78 -6.21 -7.78
C SER A 353 28.68 -6.79 -8.67
N SER A 354 29.13 -7.45 -9.74
CA SER A 354 28.35 -8.29 -10.63
C SER A 354 27.90 -9.56 -9.89
N GLY A 355 26.59 -9.83 -9.88
CA GLY A 355 26.06 -11.10 -9.37
C GLY A 355 24.54 -11.09 -9.22
N ASP A 356 23.86 -11.44 -10.31
CA ASP A 356 22.58 -12.16 -10.39
C ASP A 356 21.40 -11.73 -9.48
N PHE A 357 20.77 -10.60 -9.83
CA PHE A 357 19.39 -10.27 -9.43
C PHE A 357 18.38 -10.97 -10.38
N SER A 358 18.39 -12.30 -10.38
CA SER A 358 17.49 -13.11 -11.22
C SER A 358 16.11 -13.27 -10.56
N ALA A 359 15.33 -12.18 -10.49
CA ALA A 359 13.84 -12.14 -10.46
C ALA A 359 13.28 -10.72 -10.30
N LEU A 360 14.08 -9.75 -9.85
CA LEU A 360 13.71 -8.33 -9.80
C LEU A 360 14.85 -7.51 -10.40
N SER A 361 14.94 -7.54 -11.73
CA SER A 361 15.81 -6.64 -12.50
C SER A 361 15.51 -5.18 -12.11
N PRO A 362 16.48 -4.24 -12.13
CA PRO A 362 16.29 -2.83 -11.77
C PRO A 362 15.54 -2.07 -12.88
N ILE A 363 14.36 -2.59 -13.24
CA ILE A 363 13.39 -1.95 -14.11
C ILE A 363 12.50 -1.16 -13.14
N SER A 364 12.80 0.14 -12.98
CA SER A 364 11.95 1.20 -12.42
C SER A 364 10.88 0.75 -11.42
N GLY A 365 11.06 1.07 -10.14
CA GLY A 365 10.12 0.77 -9.06
C GLY A 365 8.65 1.12 -9.36
N GLY A 366 7.72 0.60 -8.55
CA GLY A 366 6.29 0.84 -8.70
C GLY A 366 5.41 -0.18 -7.98
N PHE A 367 4.15 -0.21 -8.36
CA PHE A 367 3.13 -1.10 -7.80
C PHE A 367 3.51 -2.58 -7.91
N VAL A 368 3.38 -3.32 -6.83
CA VAL A 368 3.56 -4.79 -6.83
C VAL A 368 2.21 -5.45 -6.67
N MET A 369 1.53 -5.18 -5.56
CA MET A 369 0.21 -5.73 -5.27
C MET A 369 -0.64 -4.77 -4.45
N SER A 370 -1.96 -4.97 -4.49
CA SER A 370 -2.87 -4.51 -3.45
C SER A 370 -3.88 -5.60 -3.10
N CYS A 371 -4.35 -5.59 -1.86
CA CYS A 371 -5.34 -6.50 -1.31
C CYS A 371 -6.32 -5.66 -0.49
N ARG A 372 -7.57 -5.58 -0.96
CA ARG A 372 -8.66 -4.93 -0.24
C ARG A 372 -9.37 -5.95 0.63
N VAL A 373 -9.42 -5.67 1.93
CA VAL A 373 -10.03 -6.50 2.97
C VAL A 373 -11.16 -5.77 3.68
N GLN A 374 -12.15 -6.51 4.18
CA GLN A 374 -13.25 -5.94 4.94
C GLN A 374 -12.89 -5.84 6.43
N GLY A 375 -13.60 -4.96 7.13
CA GLY A 375 -13.46 -4.81 8.57
C GLY A 375 -14.08 -5.95 9.37
N GLU A 376 -13.77 -5.97 10.66
CA GLU A 376 -14.22 -6.94 11.64
C GLU A 376 -15.73 -7.23 11.54
N GLY A 377 -16.10 -8.51 11.44
CA GLY A 377 -17.51 -8.95 11.50
C GLY A 377 -18.28 -8.86 10.18
N LYS A 378 -17.61 -8.48 9.09
CA LYS A 378 -18.13 -8.58 7.73
C LYS A 378 -17.59 -9.84 7.05
N ASN A 379 -18.33 -10.36 6.06
CA ASN A 379 -17.83 -11.45 5.22
C ASN A 379 -16.80 -10.87 4.25
N SER A 380 -15.52 -11.00 4.61
CA SER A 380 -14.43 -10.52 3.79
C SER A 380 -14.23 -11.43 2.59
N LYS A 381 -14.21 -10.83 1.40
CA LYS A 381 -13.89 -11.48 0.12
C LYS A 381 -12.73 -10.70 -0.49
N PRO A 382 -11.48 -11.01 -0.11
CA PRO A 382 -10.33 -10.24 -0.55
C PRO A 382 -10.31 -10.03 -2.06
N LEU A 383 -10.17 -8.77 -2.47
CA LEU A 383 -9.94 -8.38 -3.86
C LEU A 383 -8.47 -8.02 -4.00
N VAL A 384 -7.75 -8.74 -4.87
CA VAL A 384 -6.31 -8.63 -5.03
C VAL A 384 -5.98 -8.12 -6.43
N GLN A 385 -5.17 -7.08 -6.52
CA GLN A 385 -4.56 -6.63 -7.76
C GLN A 385 -3.07 -6.96 -7.73
N LEU A 386 -2.54 -7.50 -8.81
CA LEU A 386 -1.15 -7.92 -8.91
C LEU A 386 -0.57 -7.46 -10.24
N ALA A 387 0.52 -6.67 -10.20
CA ALA A 387 1.17 -6.20 -11.41
C ALA A 387 1.78 -7.36 -12.21
N MET A 388 1.46 -7.43 -13.50
CA MET A 388 1.88 -8.51 -14.40
C MET A 388 3.40 -8.69 -14.45
N ARG A 389 4.17 -7.59 -14.35
CA ARG A 389 5.65 -7.63 -14.37
C ARG A 389 6.28 -8.45 -13.22
N HIS A 390 5.53 -8.71 -12.15
CA HIS A 390 6.00 -9.50 -11.00
C HIS A 390 5.52 -10.96 -11.05
N VAL A 391 4.95 -11.39 -12.18
CA VAL A 391 4.38 -12.72 -12.37
C VAL A 391 4.95 -13.33 -13.63
N THR A 392 5.87 -14.29 -13.46
CA THR A 392 6.44 -15.05 -14.58
C THR A 392 5.70 -16.36 -14.81
N CYS A 393 5.16 -16.95 -13.74
CA CYS A 393 4.32 -18.15 -13.78
C CYS A 393 3.10 -18.03 -12.86
N ILE A 394 2.23 -19.03 -12.86
CA ILE A 394 1.01 -19.03 -12.04
C ILE A 394 1.34 -19.15 -10.54
N GLU A 395 2.41 -19.86 -10.20
CA GLU A 395 2.90 -20.06 -8.84
C GLU A 395 3.35 -18.73 -8.22
N ASP A 396 3.95 -17.83 -9.00
CA ASP A 396 4.27 -16.48 -8.56
C ASP A 396 3.02 -15.74 -8.09
N ALA A 397 1.89 -15.87 -8.79
CA ALA A 397 0.63 -15.25 -8.36
C ALA A 397 0.10 -15.89 -7.06
N ALA A 398 0.27 -17.20 -6.90
CA ALA A 398 -0.20 -17.93 -5.72
C ALA A 398 0.44 -17.43 -4.42
N ILE A 399 1.71 -17.01 -4.45
CA ILE A 399 2.41 -16.50 -3.26
C ILE A 399 1.76 -15.21 -2.74
N PHE A 400 1.33 -14.33 -3.65
CA PHE A 400 0.61 -13.11 -3.32
C PHE A 400 -0.82 -13.41 -2.84
N MET A 401 -1.45 -14.50 -3.32
CA MET A 401 -2.72 -14.97 -2.78
C MET A 401 -2.57 -15.47 -1.34
N ALA A 402 -1.48 -16.19 -1.03
CA ALA A 402 -1.18 -16.62 0.34
C ALA A 402 -0.95 -15.42 1.27
N LEU A 403 -0.22 -14.39 0.79
CA LEU A 403 -0.05 -13.13 1.52
C LEU A 403 -1.39 -12.39 1.72
N ALA A 404 -2.23 -12.31 0.68
CA ALA A 404 -3.55 -11.69 0.77
C ALA A 404 -4.45 -12.39 1.80
N ALA A 405 -4.45 -13.73 1.81
CA ALA A 405 -5.15 -14.52 2.81
C ALA A 405 -4.62 -14.25 4.23
N ALA A 406 -3.31 -14.13 4.41
CA ALA A 406 -2.71 -13.79 5.70
C ALA A 406 -3.09 -12.38 6.17
N VAL A 407 -3.14 -11.39 5.27
CA VAL A 407 -3.63 -10.02 5.58
C VAL A 407 -5.09 -10.05 6.02
N ASP A 408 -5.94 -10.76 5.28
CA ASP A 408 -7.37 -10.89 5.59
C ASP A 408 -7.60 -11.55 6.95
N LEU A 409 -6.95 -12.69 7.19
CA LEU A 409 -7.03 -13.40 8.45
C LEU A 409 -6.43 -12.60 9.61
N SER A 410 -5.49 -11.69 9.36
CA SER A 410 -4.94 -10.81 10.40
C SER A 410 -5.95 -9.81 10.95
N ILE A 411 -6.96 -9.40 10.17
CA ILE A 411 -8.06 -8.57 10.66
C ILE A 411 -8.84 -9.32 11.75
N GLU A 412 -9.15 -10.59 11.49
CA GLU A 412 -9.81 -11.47 12.44
C GLU A 412 -8.90 -11.86 13.61
N ALA A 413 -7.62 -12.13 13.34
CA ALA A 413 -6.65 -12.56 14.33
C ALA A 413 -6.24 -11.44 15.31
N CYS A 414 -6.46 -10.18 14.97
CA CYS A 414 -6.17 -9.03 15.83
C CYS A 414 -7.36 -8.58 16.71
N LYS A 415 -8.56 -9.15 16.55
CA LYS A 415 -9.75 -8.78 17.33
C LYS A 415 -9.50 -8.80 18.86
N PRO A 416 -10.11 -7.94 19.68
CA PRO A 416 -9.99 -8.06 21.13
C PRO A 416 -10.40 -9.46 21.64
N PHE A 417 -9.70 -9.99 22.64
CA PHE A 417 -9.90 -11.33 23.19
C PHE A 417 -10.99 -11.37 24.26
N ARG A 418 -11.27 -10.24 24.93
CA ARG A 418 -12.37 -10.15 25.90
C ARG A 418 -13.66 -9.74 25.19
N ARG A 419 -14.76 -10.41 25.53
CA ARG A 419 -16.11 -9.97 25.12
C ARG A 419 -16.43 -8.66 25.85
N LYS A 420 -16.91 -7.63 25.14
CA LYS A 420 -17.65 -6.55 25.81
C LYS A 420 -18.86 -7.20 26.47
N PHE A 421 -18.88 -7.29 27.80
CA PHE A 421 -20.13 -7.56 28.50
C PHE A 421 -21.10 -6.44 28.10
N ARG A 422 -22.17 -6.81 27.40
CA ARG A 422 -23.30 -5.91 27.15
C ARG A 422 -23.78 -5.51 28.54
N ARG A 423 -23.54 -4.26 28.95
CA ARG A 423 -23.94 -3.74 30.25
C ARG A 423 -25.45 -3.97 30.34
N GLY A 424 -25.86 -4.94 31.16
CA GLY A 424 -27.26 -5.29 31.34
C GLY A 424 -28.03 -4.02 31.66
N SER A 425 -29.12 -3.79 30.91
CA SER A 425 -30.13 -2.82 31.27
C SER A 425 -30.46 -3.04 32.75
N ARG A 426 -30.13 -2.06 33.60
CA ARG A 426 -30.56 -2.09 35.00
C ARG A 426 -32.07 -2.10 34.98
N GLY A 427 -32.65 -3.18 35.49
CA GLY A 427 -34.08 -3.36 35.63
C GLY A 427 -34.72 -2.12 36.25
N SER A 428 -35.82 -1.70 35.64
CA SER A 428 -36.77 -0.75 36.20
C SER A 428 -37.11 -1.18 37.62
N ARG A 429 -36.81 -0.32 38.61
CA ARG A 429 -37.39 -0.42 39.93
C ARG A 429 -38.88 -0.09 39.77
N HIS A 430 -39.73 -1.10 39.92
CA HIS A 430 -41.13 -0.87 40.26
C HIS A 430 -41.17 -0.31 41.68
N SER A 431 -41.67 0.92 41.81
CA SER A 431 -42.23 1.46 43.04
C SER A 431 -43.75 1.32 42.96
N LEU A 432 -44.31 0.53 43.86
CA LEU A 432 -45.64 0.73 44.43
C LEU A 432 -45.44 1.03 45.91
#